data_AF-A0A2V6SYQ8-F1
#
_entry.id   AF-A0A2V6SYQ8-F1
#
_cell.length_a   1.000
_cell.length_b   1.000
_cell.length_c   1.000
_cell.angle_alpha   90.00
_cell.angle_beta   90.00
_cell.angle_gamma   90.00
#
_symmetry.space_group_name_H-M   'P 1'
#
loop_
_entity.id
_entity.type
_entity.pdbx_description
1 polymer ?
#
loop_
_entity_poly.entity_id
_entity_poly.type
_entity_poly.pdbx_seq_one_letter_code
_entity_poly.pdbx_strand_id
1 'polypeptide(L)'
;MKESRYNIWTQRGDATYVYNGVSGSLLRVPKDDHAALRRLLAGEEDSGCPPKLLVNMANGRMLVPDGSDELAMLSKRYEGSRYDTSRFALTMVTSLGCNFDCPYCFEAKH
;
A
#
# COMPACT_ATOMS: atom_id res chain seq x y z
N MET A 1 13.16 1.14 13.18
CA MET A 1 11.99 0.93 12.31
C MET A 1 11.59 2.28 11.78
N LYS A 2 11.20 2.37 10.51
CA LYS A 2 10.81 3.61 9.86
C LYS A 2 9.41 3.51 9.28
N GLU A 3 8.83 4.67 9.02
CA GLU A 3 7.57 4.79 8.31
C GLU A 3 7.74 4.36 6.84
N SER A 4 6.80 3.54 6.34
CA SER A 4 6.78 3.16 4.92
C SER A 4 6.54 4.37 4.02
N ARG A 5 7.26 4.43 2.89
CA ARG A 5 7.08 5.48 1.86
C ARG A 5 5.71 5.42 1.18
N TYR A 6 5.01 4.30 1.32
CA TYR A 6 3.71 4.03 0.70
C TYR A 6 2.54 4.20 1.67
N ASN A 7 2.78 4.83 2.82
CA ASN A 7 1.71 5.22 3.72
C ASN A 7 0.99 6.46 3.22
N ILE A 8 -0.34 6.40 3.26
CA ILE A 8 -1.23 7.53 3.01
C ILE A 8 -2.00 7.78 4.30
N TRP A 9 -1.78 8.96 4.87
CA TRP A 9 -2.43 9.39 6.10
C TRP A 9 -3.61 10.31 5.81
N THR A 10 -4.68 10.13 6.56
CA THR A 10 -5.82 11.04 6.52
C THR A 10 -6.46 11.18 7.88
N GLN A 11 -6.88 12.38 8.25
CA GLN A 11 -7.58 12.64 9.49
C GLN A 11 -9.09 12.78 9.22
N ARG A 12 -9.90 12.06 9.99
CA ARG A 12 -11.37 12.14 9.94
C ARG A 12 -11.92 12.10 11.35
N GLY A 13 -12.59 13.19 11.75
CA GLY A 13 -13.15 13.33 13.10
C GLY A 13 -12.08 13.28 14.18
N ASP A 14 -12.25 12.35 15.12
CA ASP A 14 -11.40 12.13 16.29
C ASP A 14 -10.22 11.18 16.06
N ALA A 15 -10.06 10.67 14.83
CA ALA A 15 -9.06 9.67 14.52
C ALA A 15 -8.28 9.97 13.24
N THR A 16 -7.09 9.40 13.22
CA THR A 16 -6.20 9.40 12.07
C THR A 16 -6.23 8.00 11.45
N TYR A 17 -6.29 7.91 10.13
CA TYR A 17 -6.28 6.67 9.39
C TYR A 17 -4.98 6.58 8.59
N VAL A 18 -4.41 5.38 8.52
CA VAL A 18 -3.27 5.07 7.66
C VAL A 18 -3.62 3.92 6.74
N TYR A 19 -3.45 4.16 5.45
CA TYR A 19 -3.51 3.14 4.41
C TYR A 19 -2.10 2.88 3.88
N ASN A 20 -1.72 1.62 3.68
CA ASN A 20 -0.46 1.26 3.05
C ASN A 20 -0.70 0.73 1.63
N GLY A 21 -0.13 1.41 0.63
CA GLY A 21 -0.33 1.07 -0.79
C GLY A 21 0.30 -0.26 -1.23
N VAL A 22 1.23 -0.82 -0.46
CA VAL A 22 1.88 -2.10 -0.80
C VAL A 22 1.11 -3.30 -0.26
N SER A 23 0.64 -3.22 0.98
CA SER A 23 -0.12 -4.29 1.63
C SER A 23 -1.64 -4.18 1.41
N GLY A 24 -2.14 -2.99 1.06
CA GLY A 24 -3.57 -2.69 1.05
C GLY A 24 -4.20 -2.58 2.44
N SER A 25 -3.40 -2.62 3.51
CA SER A 25 -3.91 -2.55 4.88
C SER A 25 -4.36 -1.15 5.25
N LEU A 26 -5.46 -1.05 5.99
CA LEU A 26 -6.02 0.18 6.53
C LEU A 26 -6.13 0.07 8.06
N LEU A 27 -5.65 1.08 8.78
CA LEU A 27 -5.72 1.12 10.23
C LEU A 27 -6.28 2.47 10.70
N ARG A 28 -7.22 2.42 11.65
CA ARG A 28 -7.66 3.58 12.43
C ARG A 28 -6.77 3.71 13.66
N VAL A 29 -6.19 4.88 13.84
CA VAL A 29 -5.32 5.25 14.96
C VAL A 29 -6.02 6.38 15.73
N PRO A 30 -6.43 6.16 16.98
CA PRO A 30 -6.93 7.22 17.85
C PRO A 30 -5.95 8.41 17.91
N LYS A 31 -6.45 9.62 18.11
CA LYS A 31 -5.63 10.84 18.10
C LYS A 31 -4.45 10.79 19.09
N ASP A 32 -4.70 10.30 20.30
CA ASP A 32 -3.67 10.21 21.36
C ASP A 32 -2.58 9.19 21.00
N ASP A 33 -2.99 8.03 20.48
CA ASP A 33 -2.08 7.00 19.99
C ASP A 33 -1.25 7.47 18.78
N HIS A 34 -1.86 8.25 17.88
CA HIS A 34 -1.14 8.83 16.74
C HIS A 34 -0.08 9.85 17.20
N ALA A 35 -0.40 10.65 18.23
CA ALA A 35 0.57 11.57 18.82
C ALA A 35 1.74 10.82 19.48
N ALA A 36 1.44 9.77 20.25
CA ALA A 36 2.45 8.89 20.85
C ALA A 36 3.34 8.23 19.78
N LEU A 37 2.74 7.71 18.71
CA LEU A 37 3.47 7.15 17.58
C LEU A 37 4.44 8.16 16.94
N ARG A 38 4.01 9.41 16.74
CA ARG A 38 4.86 10.44 16.13
C ARG A 38 6.07 10.78 17.00
N ARG A 39 5.92 10.81 18.33
CA ARG A 39 7.05 10.95 19.27
C ARG A 39 8.02 9.78 19.20
N LEU A 40 7.50 8.55 19.15
CA LEU A 40 8.32 7.35 19.01
C LEU A 40 9.15 7.39 17.72
N LEU A 41 8.54 7.76 16.59
CA LEU A 41 9.23 7.88 15.30
C LEU A 41 10.24 9.04 15.27
N ALA A 42 10.09 10.03 16.14
CA ALA A 42 11.06 11.11 16.34
C ALA A 42 12.24 10.70 17.24
N GLY A 43 12.22 9.51 17.85
CA GLY A 43 13.29 8.97 18.69
C GLY A 43 13.07 9.10 20.19
N GLU A 44 11.86 9.46 20.65
CA GLU A 44 11.53 9.50 22.07
C GLU A 44 11.27 8.08 22.61
N GLU A 45 12.11 7.61 23.54
CA GLU A 45 12.02 6.25 24.11
C GLU A 45 10.75 6.03 24.95
N ASP A 46 10.30 7.05 25.69
CA ASP A 46 9.08 7.00 26.53
C ASP A 46 7.88 7.70 25.88
N SER A 47 7.64 7.37 24.62
CA SER A 47 6.56 7.98 23.82
C SER A 47 5.14 7.65 24.29
N GLY A 48 4.97 6.62 25.13
CA GLY A 48 3.68 6.06 25.52
C GLY A 48 2.93 5.30 24.40
N CYS A 49 3.60 4.98 23.29
CA CYS A 49 2.96 4.32 22.15
C CYS A 49 2.56 2.87 22.49
N PRO A 50 1.29 2.45 22.28
CA PRO A 50 0.86 1.10 22.61
C PRO A 50 1.61 0.03 21.78
N PRO A 51 2.19 -1.01 22.40
CA PRO A 51 2.89 -2.07 21.66
C PRO A 51 2.02 -2.78 20.61
N LYS A 52 0.72 -2.94 20.92
CA LYS A 52 -0.26 -3.54 19.99
C LYS A 52 -0.43 -2.71 18.72
N LEU A 53 -0.34 -1.38 18.82
CA LEU A 53 -0.41 -0.50 17.65
C LEU A 53 0.81 -0.73 16.75
N LEU A 54 2.02 -0.77 17.32
CA LEU A 54 3.25 -1.01 16.57
C LEU A 54 3.22 -2.35 15.85
N VAL A 55 2.76 -3.41 16.52
CA VAL A 55 2.61 -4.74 15.90
C VAL A 55 1.61 -4.70 14.73
N ASN A 56 0.45 -4.07 14.92
CA ASN A 56 -0.55 -3.94 13.85
C ASN A 56 0.00 -3.14 12.66
N MET A 57 0.75 -2.07 12.92
CA MET A 57 1.37 -1.25 11.90
C MET A 57 2.49 -1.99 11.16
N ALA A 58 3.30 -2.79 11.86
CA ALA A 58 4.32 -3.63 11.23
C ALA A 58 3.68 -4.71 10.35
N ASN A 59 2.64 -5.40 10.84
CA ASN A 59 1.88 -6.40 10.08
C ASN A 59 1.24 -5.79 8.83
N GLY A 60 0.69 -4.58 8.94
CA GLY A 60 0.12 -3.84 7.81
C GLY A 60 1.15 -3.14 6.92
N ARG A 61 2.46 -3.35 7.13
CA ARG A 61 3.58 -2.68 6.44
C ARG A 61 3.59 -1.16 6.56
N MET A 62 2.85 -0.58 7.50
CA MET A 62 2.94 0.85 7.79
C MET A 62 4.28 1.21 8.45
N LEU A 63 4.85 0.27 9.22
CA LEU A 63 6.21 0.35 9.74
C LEU A 63 7.06 -0.73 9.11
N VAL A 64 8.26 -0.36 8.66
CA VAL A 64 9.22 -1.27 8.01
C VAL A 64 10.60 -1.16 8.67
N PRO A 65 11.47 -2.18 8.55
CA PRO A 65 12.86 -2.08 9.00
C PRO A 65 13.59 -0.91 8.34
N ASP A 66 14.52 -0.25 9.05
CA ASP A 66 15.19 0.96 8.57
C ASP A 66 15.97 0.75 7.27
N GLY A 67 16.62 -0.42 7.16
CA GLY A 67 17.36 -0.84 5.97
C GLY A 67 16.49 -1.32 4.80
N SER A 68 15.15 -1.27 4.91
CA SER A 68 14.28 -1.71 3.82
C SER A 68 14.31 -0.74 2.65
N ASP A 69 14.67 -1.25 1.47
CA ASP A 69 14.45 -0.58 0.19
C ASP A 69 13.15 -1.09 -0.43
N GLU A 70 12.07 -0.37 -0.12
CA GLU A 70 10.73 -0.74 -0.57
C GLU A 70 10.57 -0.60 -2.10
N LEU A 71 11.30 0.31 -2.73
CA LEU A 71 11.22 0.51 -4.19
C LEU A 71 11.94 -0.62 -4.92
N ALA A 72 13.13 -1.03 -4.45
CA ALA A 72 13.83 -2.18 -5.00
C ALA A 72 13.02 -3.47 -4.85
N MET A 73 12.37 -3.68 -3.70
CA MET A 73 11.46 -4.80 -3.48
C MET A 73 10.29 -4.81 -4.49
N LEU A 74 9.64 -3.67 -4.70
CA LEU A 74 8.52 -3.56 -5.65
C LEU A 74 8.98 -3.75 -7.10
N SER A 75 10.13 -3.19 -7.47
CA SER A 75 10.74 -3.36 -8.79
C SER A 75 11.03 -4.84 -9.05
N LYS A 76 11.64 -5.54 -8.09
CA LYS A 76 11.88 -6.98 -8.18
C LYS A 76 10.59 -7.79 -8.33
N ARG A 77 9.53 -7.42 -7.60
CA ARG A 77 8.21 -8.05 -7.73
C ARG A 77 7.61 -7.84 -9.13
N TYR A 78 7.72 -6.63 -9.67
CA TYR A 78 7.23 -6.29 -11.00
C TYR A 78 7.98 -7.08 -12.08
N GLU A 79 9.31 -7.05 -12.09
CA GLU A 79 10.12 -7.79 -13.07
C GLU A 79 9.90 -9.30 -12.96
N GLY A 80 9.77 -9.82 -11.73
CA GLY A 80 9.44 -11.22 -11.49
C GLY A 80 8.08 -11.63 -12.07
N SER A 81 7.08 -10.75 -12.04
CA SER A 81 5.78 -11.01 -12.69
C SER A 81 5.83 -10.83 -14.21
N ARG A 82 6.63 -9.90 -14.71
CA ARG A 82 6.75 -9.58 -16.14
C ARG A 82 7.45 -10.70 -16.91
N TYR A 83 8.48 -11.29 -16.31
CA TYR A 83 9.28 -12.36 -16.91
C TYR A 83 8.96 -13.75 -16.34
N ASP A 84 7.80 -13.91 -15.71
CA ASP A 84 7.34 -15.21 -15.21
C ASP A 84 7.04 -16.15 -16.38
N THR A 85 7.88 -17.18 -16.57
CA THR A 85 7.70 -18.22 -17.59
C THR A 85 6.97 -19.45 -17.08
N SER A 86 6.58 -19.48 -15.80
CA SER A 86 5.84 -20.61 -15.21
C SER A 86 4.37 -20.64 -15.61
N ARG A 87 3.88 -19.57 -16.25
CA ARG A 87 2.47 -19.38 -16.63
C ARG A 87 2.35 -18.94 -18.08
N PHE A 88 1.39 -19.50 -18.80
CA PHE A 88 1.00 -19.05 -20.13
C PHE A 88 -0.36 -18.34 -20.04
N ALA A 89 -0.39 -17.06 -20.39
CA ALA A 89 -1.61 -16.26 -20.42
C ALA A 89 -2.07 -16.07 -21.87
N LEU A 90 -3.26 -16.55 -22.21
CA LEU A 90 -3.91 -16.37 -23.50
C LEU A 90 -5.27 -15.68 -23.30
N THR A 91 -5.48 -14.55 -23.98
CA THR A 91 -6.78 -13.89 -24.05
C THR A 91 -7.37 -14.16 -25.42
N MET A 92 -8.56 -14.79 -25.48
CA MET A 92 -9.29 -15.03 -26.71
C MET A 92 -10.46 -14.06 -26.80
N VAL A 93 -10.41 -13.15 -27.78
CA VAL A 93 -11.52 -12.25 -28.11
C VAL A 93 -12.21 -12.82 -29.34
N THR A 94 -13.39 -13.41 -29.16
CA THR A 94 -14.10 -14.14 -30.23
C THR A 94 -14.85 -13.22 -31.18
N SER A 95 -15.08 -11.96 -30.80
CA SER A 95 -15.73 -10.94 -31.61
C SER A 95 -15.28 -9.54 -31.18
N LEU A 96 -15.08 -8.67 -32.17
CA LEU A 96 -14.84 -7.23 -32.05
C LEU A 96 -16.12 -6.40 -32.35
N GLY A 97 -17.26 -7.08 -32.52
CA GLY A 97 -18.56 -6.43 -32.79
C GLY A 97 -19.19 -5.81 -31.54
N CYS A 98 -18.50 -4.90 -30.86
CA CYS A 98 -19.03 -4.21 -29.68
C CYS A 98 -20.09 -3.17 -30.09
N ASN A 99 -21.27 -3.22 -29.47
CA ASN A 99 -22.40 -2.32 -29.74
C ASN A 99 -22.42 -1.04 -28.87
N PHE A 100 -21.31 -0.75 -28.17
CA PHE A 100 -21.16 0.44 -27.33
C PHE A 100 -20.26 1.50 -27.97
N ASP A 101 -20.32 2.73 -27.47
CA ASP A 101 -19.48 3.86 -27.90
C ASP A 101 -18.66 4.42 -26.73
N CYS A 102 -17.93 3.53 -26.05
CA CYS A 102 -17.16 3.91 -24.88
C CYS A 102 -16.01 4.84 -25.30
N PRO A 103 -15.96 6.10 -24.82
CA PRO A 103 -14.93 7.06 -25.22
C PRO A 103 -13.52 6.72 -24.72
N TYR A 104 -13.40 5.72 -23.84
CA TYR A 104 -12.15 5.20 -23.30
C TYR A 104 -11.74 3.85 -23.93
N CYS A 105 -12.53 3.31 -24.87
CA CYS A 105 -12.17 2.08 -25.56
C CYS A 105 -11.07 2.37 -26.58
N PHE A 106 -9.99 1.57 -26.56
CA PHE A 106 -8.90 1.68 -27.53
C PHE A 106 -9.23 1.04 -28.88
N GLU A 107 -10.29 0.23 -28.93
CA GLU A 107 -10.72 -0.46 -30.14
C GLU A 107 -11.27 0.56 -31.15
N ALA A 108 -10.67 0.59 -32.34
CA ALA A 108 -11.18 1.40 -33.43
C ALA A 108 -12.52 0.83 -33.89
N LYS A 109 -13.54 1.69 -33.99
CA LYS A 109 -14.81 1.29 -34.57
C LYS A 109 -14.64 1.07 -36.07
N HIS A 110 -15.02 -0.12 -36.53
CA HIS A 110 -15.10 -0.48 -37.94
C HIS A 110 -16.54 -0.44 -38.43
#